data_AF-A0A2V6NQC2-F1
#
_entry.id   AF-A0A2V6NQC2-F1
#
_cell.length_a   1.000
_cell.length_b   1.000
_cell.length_c   1.000
_cell.angle_alpha   90.00
_cell.angle_beta   90.00
_cell.angle_gamma   90.00
#
_symmetry.space_group_name_H-M   'P 1'
#
loop_
_entity.id
_entity.type
_entity.pdbx_description
1 polymer ?
#
loop_
_entity_poly.entity_id
_entity_poly.type
_entity_poly.pdbx_seq_one_letter_code
_entity_poly.pdbx_strand_id
1 'polypeptide(L)'
;LQGALQVAARIEIKRAGRFLVVMDTLVTLAPLLGLLGTITGLIRSFSFLGNEELAVQAVTGGIAEALIATACGLGIAIFSLIPFNFFTSRVSNLEFELQTAATNLEVMLEAQTKAREVG
;
A
#
# COMPACT_ATOMS: atom_id res chain seq x y z
N LEU A 1 17.64 17.67 -23.39
CA LEU A 1 16.19 17.43 -23.57
C LEU A 1 15.74 16.14 -22.88
N GLN A 2 16.41 15.00 -23.07
CA GLN A 2 16.10 13.73 -22.36
C GLN A 2 15.95 13.89 -20.83
N GLY A 3 16.93 14.51 -20.17
CA GLY A 3 16.88 14.70 -18.72
C GLY A 3 15.66 15.50 -18.25
N ALA A 4 15.24 16.53 -19.01
CA ALA A 4 14.06 17.32 -18.69
C ALA A 4 12.76 16.51 -18.88
N LEU A 5 12.66 15.70 -19.94
CA LEU A 5 11.52 14.84 -20.21
C LEU A 5 11.38 13.73 -19.14
N GLN A 6 12.48 13.08 -18.78
CA GLN A 6 12.49 12.08 -17.71
C GLN A 6 12.10 12.67 -16.36
N VAL A 7 12.57 13.89 -16.04
CA VAL A 7 12.17 14.58 -14.80
C VAL A 7 10.68 14.89 -14.81
N ALA A 8 10.14 15.40 -15.92
CA ALA A 8 8.71 15.68 -16.05
C ALA A 8 7.86 14.40 -15.89
N ALA A 9 8.25 13.30 -16.55
CA ALA A 9 7.57 12.00 -16.42
C ALA A 9 7.58 11.49 -14.97
N ARG A 10 8.72 11.58 -14.27
CA ARG A 10 8.83 11.19 -12.85
C ARG A 10 7.93 12.02 -11.94
N ILE A 11 7.79 13.32 -12.20
CA ILE A 11 6.88 14.20 -11.43
C ILE A 11 5.42 13.75 -11.62
N GLU A 12 5.02 13.43 -12.85
CA GLU A 12 3.67 12.98 -13.14
C GLU A 12 3.36 11.62 -12.50
N ILE A 13 4.27 10.65 -12.62
CA ILE A 13 4.16 9.33 -11.96
C ILE A 13 4.04 9.51 -10.45
N LYS A 14 4.89 10.36 -9.85
CA LYS A 14 4.84 10.65 -8.41
C LYS A 14 3.50 11.27 -7.99
N ARG A 15 2.94 12.16 -8.82
CA ARG A 15 1.63 12.78 -8.56
C ARG A 15 0.50 11.76 -8.68
N ALA A 16 0.55 10.87 -9.67
CA ALA A 16 -0.41 9.78 -9.86
C ALA A 16 -0.36 8.76 -8.71
N GLY A 17 0.84 8.42 -8.24
CA GLY A 17 1.07 7.48 -7.14
C GLY A 17 0.94 8.07 -5.73
N ARG A 18 0.58 9.35 -5.56
CA ARG A 18 0.66 10.04 -4.26
C ARG A 18 -0.14 9.37 -3.14
N PHE A 19 -1.25 8.72 -3.48
CA PHE A 19 -2.11 8.03 -2.51
C PHE A 19 -1.76 6.55 -2.32
N LEU A 20 -0.95 5.96 -3.21
CA LEU A 20 -0.54 4.55 -3.09
C LEU A 20 0.25 4.31 -1.81
N VAL A 21 1.09 5.27 -1.39
CA VAL A 21 1.86 5.19 -0.14
C VAL A 21 0.94 5.07 1.09
N VAL A 22 -0.18 5.82 1.09
CA VAL A 22 -1.16 5.76 2.18
C VAL A 22 -1.89 4.42 2.16
N MET A 23 -2.26 3.92 0.98
CA MET A 23 -2.90 2.61 0.85
C MET A 23 -1.98 1.46 1.28
N ASP A 24 -0.71 1.50 0.89
CA ASP A 24 0.31 0.54 1.34
C ASP A 24 0.45 0.53 2.87
N THR A 25 0.49 1.72 3.46
CA THR A 25 0.50 1.88 4.91
C THR A 25 -0.75 1.26 5.54
N LEU A 26 -1.95 1.46 4.98
CA LEU A 26 -3.18 0.86 5.50
C LEU A 26 -3.18 -0.67 5.41
N VAL A 27 -2.74 -1.22 4.28
CA VAL A 27 -2.65 -2.67 4.04
C VAL A 27 -1.70 -3.32 5.04
N THR A 28 -0.58 -2.67 5.34
CA THR A 28 0.44 -3.21 6.25
C THR A 28 0.14 -2.95 7.73
N LEU A 29 -0.47 -1.80 8.06
CA LEU A 29 -0.70 -1.38 9.44
C LEU A 29 -1.99 -1.96 10.03
N ALA A 30 -3.03 -2.22 9.22
CA ALA A 30 -4.29 -2.76 9.73
C ALA A 30 -4.15 -4.14 10.42
N PRO A 31 -3.39 -5.13 9.89
CA PRO A 31 -3.14 -6.39 10.59
C PRO A 31 -2.36 -6.20 11.89
N LEU A 32 -1.38 -5.28 11.88
CA LEU A 32 -0.57 -4.97 13.07
C LEU A 32 -1.44 -4.37 14.18
N LEU A 33 -2.40 -3.51 13.85
CA LEU A 33 -3.38 -2.99 14.80
C LEU A 33 -4.31 -4.10 15.33
N GLY A 34 -4.72 -5.04 14.48
CA GLY A 34 -5.51 -6.21 14.91
C GLY A 34 -4.75 -7.10 15.91
N LEU A 35 -3.45 -7.31 15.67
CA LEU A 35 -2.56 -8.02 16.58
C LEU A 35 -2.30 -7.24 17.87
N LEU A 36 -2.19 -5.91 17.80
CA LEU A 36 -2.14 -5.08 19.01
C LEU A 36 -3.43 -5.26 19.84
N GLY A 37 -4.58 -5.32 19.17
CA GLY A 37 -5.88 -5.62 19.78
C GLY A 37 -5.88 -6.94 20.54
N THR A 38 -5.32 -8.02 19.96
CA THR A 38 -5.23 -9.30 20.69
C THR A 38 -4.36 -9.22 21.92
N ILE A 39 -3.20 -8.57 21.82
CA ILE A 39 -2.29 -8.40 22.96
C ILE A 39 -3.01 -7.67 24.10
N THR A 40 -3.70 -6.57 23.79
CA THR A 40 -4.41 -5.79 24.82
C THR A 40 -5.60 -6.55 25.42
N GLY A 41 -6.36 -7.30 24.63
CA GLY A 41 -7.47 -8.13 25.11
C GLY A 41 -7.00 -9.30 25.99
N LEU A 42 -5.88 -9.92 25.64
CA LEU A 42 -5.26 -10.95 26.46
C LEU A 42 -4.73 -10.39 27.80
N ILE A 43 -4.07 -9.21 27.77
CA ILE A 43 -3.62 -8.55 29.01
C ILE A 43 -4.79 -8.27 29.95
N ARG A 44 -5.92 -7.75 29.43
CA ARG A 44 -7.14 -7.56 30.24
C ARG A 44 -7.67 -8.88 30.77
N SER A 45 -7.73 -9.93 29.95
CA SER A 45 -8.18 -11.26 30.36
C SER A 45 -7.38 -11.79 31.54
N PHE A 46 -6.05 -11.64 31.52
CA PHE A 46 -5.18 -12.06 32.62
C PHE A 46 -5.36 -11.26 33.90
N SER A 47 -5.86 -10.02 33.86
CA SER A 47 -6.14 -9.24 35.07
C SER A 47 -7.30 -9.81 35.92
N PHE A 48 -8.13 -10.69 35.34
CA PHE A 48 -9.22 -11.36 36.03
C PHE A 48 -8.83 -12.73 36.62
N LEU A 49 -7.63 -13.24 36.31
CA LEU A 49 -7.08 -14.43 36.96
C LEU A 49 -6.73 -14.09 38.40
N GLY A 50 -7.61 -14.43 39.33
CA GLY A 50 -7.46 -14.16 40.77
C GLY A 50 -8.78 -14.17 41.54
N ASN A 51 -9.92 -13.97 40.87
CA ASN A 51 -11.26 -14.09 41.46
C ASN A 51 -11.93 -15.39 41.01
N GLU A 52 -11.98 -16.40 41.89
CA GLU A 52 -12.37 -17.79 41.57
C GLU A 52 -13.79 -17.95 40.99
N GLU A 53 -14.75 -17.10 41.35
CA GLU A 53 -16.16 -17.29 40.95
C GLU A 53 -16.51 -16.77 39.54
N LEU A 54 -15.79 -15.78 39.00
CA LEU A 54 -16.12 -15.14 37.72
C LEU A 54 -14.98 -15.14 36.69
N ALA A 55 -13.80 -15.66 37.06
CA ALA A 55 -12.62 -15.64 36.20
C ALA A 55 -12.84 -16.31 34.83
N VAL A 56 -13.57 -17.43 34.76
CA VAL A 56 -13.74 -18.18 33.50
C VAL A 56 -14.55 -17.39 32.47
N GLN A 57 -15.66 -16.76 32.87
CA GLN A 57 -16.48 -15.96 31.96
C GLN A 57 -15.77 -14.67 31.52
N ALA A 58 -15.06 -14.02 32.43
CA ALA A 58 -14.31 -12.79 32.12
C ALA A 58 -13.15 -13.06 31.15
N VAL A 59 -12.40 -14.15 31.35
CA VAL A 59 -11.28 -14.55 30.50
C VAL A 59 -11.75 -14.95 29.10
N THR A 60 -12.80 -15.78 29.02
CA THR A 60 -13.34 -16.20 27.72
C THR A 60 -13.90 -15.01 26.92
N GLY A 61 -14.51 -14.04 27.59
CA GLY A 61 -14.94 -12.78 26.97
C GLY A 61 -13.79 -11.95 26.40
N GLY A 62 -12.72 -11.74 27.18
CA GLY A 62 -11.58 -10.95 26.71
C GLY A 62 -10.77 -11.63 25.58
N ILE A 63 -10.74 -12.97 25.54
CA ILE A 63 -10.20 -13.72 24.39
C ILE A 63 -11.09 -13.54 23.15
N ALA A 64 -12.42 -13.55 23.31
CA ALA A 64 -13.33 -13.32 22.19
C ALA A 64 -13.16 -11.90 21.60
N GLU A 65 -13.03 -10.88 22.46
CA GLU A 65 -12.75 -9.50 22.03
C GLU A 65 -11.42 -9.41 21.26
N ALA A 66 -10.38 -10.07 21.77
CA ALA A 66 -9.09 -10.17 21.10
C ALA A 66 -9.21 -10.75 19.67
N LEU A 67 -9.94 -11.85 19.52
CA LEU A 67 -10.13 -12.50 18.21
C LEU A 67 -10.91 -11.62 17.22
N ILE A 68 -11.93 -10.91 17.69
CA ILE A 68 -12.68 -9.96 16.87
C ILE A 68 -11.77 -8.83 16.38
N ALA A 69 -10.89 -8.31 17.25
CA ALA A 69 -9.94 -7.26 16.87
C ALA A 69 -9.00 -7.70 15.73
N THR A 70 -8.52 -8.96 15.76
CA THR A 70 -7.73 -9.53 14.66
C THR A 70 -8.54 -9.69 13.39
N ALA A 71 -9.76 -10.22 13.48
CA ALA A 71 -10.63 -10.38 12.33
C ALA A 71 -10.92 -9.03 11.65
N CYS A 72 -11.15 -7.97 12.43
CA CYS A 72 -11.30 -6.61 11.90
C CYS A 72 -10.02 -6.10 11.22
N GLY A 73 -8.84 -6.27 11.84
CA GLY A 73 -7.56 -5.83 11.28
C GLY A 73 -7.24 -6.53 9.95
N LEU A 74 -7.45 -7.85 9.86
CA LEU A 74 -7.32 -8.59 8.61
C LEU A 74 -8.37 -8.18 7.58
N GLY A 75 -9.62 -8.01 8.00
CA GLY A 75 -10.70 -7.57 7.11
C GLY A 75 -10.36 -6.26 6.42
N ILE A 76 -9.95 -5.24 7.17
CA ILE A 76 -9.55 -3.93 6.63
C ILE A 76 -8.37 -4.07 5.66
N ALA A 77 -7.37 -4.89 6.00
CA ALA A 77 -6.21 -5.13 5.14
C ALA A 77 -6.61 -5.77 3.80
N ILE A 78 -7.45 -6.81 3.84
CA ILE A 78 -7.93 -7.52 2.65
C ILE A 78 -8.74 -6.58 1.76
N PHE A 79 -9.67 -5.81 2.34
CA PHE A 79 -10.47 -4.85 1.58
C PHE A 79 -9.62 -3.73 0.97
N SER A 80 -8.56 -3.30 1.65
CA SER A 80 -7.65 -2.26 1.15
C SER A 80 -6.68 -2.77 0.07
N LEU A 81 -6.37 -4.07 0.07
CA LEU A 81 -5.41 -4.69 -0.84
C LEU A 81 -5.91 -4.73 -2.29
N ILE A 82 -7.22 -4.88 -2.51
CA ILE A 82 -7.83 -4.88 -3.85
C ILE A 82 -7.60 -3.54 -4.58
N PRO A 83 -8.05 -2.38 -4.05
CA PRO A 83 -7.79 -1.09 -4.69
C PRO A 83 -6.30 -0.75 -4.74
N PHE A 84 -5.51 -1.10 -3.71
CA PHE A 84 -4.06 -0.88 -3.71
C PHE A 84 -3.38 -1.52 -4.92
N ASN A 85 -3.67 -2.80 -5.19
CA ASN A 85 -3.11 -3.51 -6.35
C ASN A 85 -3.61 -2.92 -7.67
N PHE A 86 -4.90 -2.58 -7.75
CA PHE A 86 -5.47 -1.97 -8.94
C PHE A 86 -4.81 -0.64 -9.30
N PHE A 87 -4.69 0.28 -8.35
CA PHE A 87 -4.07 1.59 -8.59
C PHE A 87 -2.56 1.47 -8.83
N THR A 88 -1.87 0.54 -8.16
CA THR A 88 -0.44 0.28 -8.38
C THR A 88 -0.18 -0.19 -9.82
N SER A 89 -1.01 -1.12 -10.32
CA SER A 89 -0.93 -1.56 -11.72
C SER A 89 -1.19 -0.40 -12.70
N ARG A 90 -2.14 0.48 -12.40
CA ARG A 90 -2.43 1.66 -13.24
C ARG A 90 -1.27 2.65 -13.31
N VAL A 91 -0.63 2.94 -12.18
CA VAL A 91 0.55 3.82 -12.14
C VAL A 91 1.73 3.19 -12.86
N SER A 92 1.93 1.87 -12.75
CA SER A 92 2.99 1.17 -13.48
C SER A 92 2.76 1.19 -15.00
N ASN A 93 1.52 1.03 -15.45
CA ASN A 93 1.19 1.15 -16.88
C ASN A 93 1.45 2.57 -17.39
N LEU A 94 1.09 3.60 -16.61
CA LEU A 94 1.39 4.99 -16.95
C LEU A 94 2.90 5.25 -17.07
N GLU A 95 3.69 4.70 -16.14
CA GLU A 95 5.15 4.78 -16.20
C GLU A 95 5.70 4.14 -17.48
N PHE A 96 5.18 2.95 -17.84
CA PHE A 96 5.57 2.27 -19.07
C PHE A 96 5.22 3.07 -20.34
N GLU A 97 4.02 3.66 -20.39
CA GLU A 97 3.58 4.50 -21.52
C GLU A 97 4.47 5.75 -21.66
N LEU A 98 4.77 6.43 -20.55
CA LEU A 98 5.63 7.61 -20.54
C LEU A 98 7.07 7.28 -20.97
N GLN A 99 7.60 6.15 -20.51
CA GLN A 99 8.94 5.70 -20.90
C GLN A 99 8.98 5.36 -22.39
N THR A 100 7.97 4.66 -22.91
CA THR A 100 7.87 4.32 -24.33
C THR A 100 7.78 5.57 -25.21
N ALA A 101 6.95 6.54 -24.81
CA ALA A 101 6.83 7.81 -25.52
C ALA A 101 8.14 8.59 -25.54
N ALA A 102 8.86 8.62 -24.41
CA ALA A 102 10.17 9.27 -24.33
C ALA A 102 11.21 8.62 -25.24
N THR A 103 11.29 7.29 -25.25
CA THR A 103 12.19 6.54 -26.13
C THR A 103 11.86 6.77 -27.61
N ASN A 104 10.58 6.73 -27.99
CA ASN A 104 10.20 6.97 -29.38
C ASN A 104 10.56 8.38 -29.85
N LEU A 105 10.34 9.40 -29.00
CA LEU A 105 10.70 10.78 -29.31
C LEU A 105 12.21 10.93 -29.51
N GLU A 106 13.01 10.26 -28.69
CA GLU A 106 14.47 10.24 -28.81
C GLU A 106 14.93 9.64 -30.14
N VAL A 107 14.42 8.47 -30.52
CA VAL A 107 14.73 7.83 -31.81
C VAL A 107 14.36 8.75 -32.99
N MET A 108 13.21 9.41 -32.93
CA MET A 108 12.78 10.34 -33.99
C MET A 108 13.66 11.59 -34.08
N LEU A 109 14.10 12.13 -32.94
CA LEU A 109 15.01 13.28 -32.89
C LEU A 109 16.39 12.92 -33.44
N GLU A 110 16.92 11.74 -33.08
CA GLU A 110 18.20 11.25 -33.61
C GLU A 110 18.14 11.05 -35.13
N ALA A 111 17.03 10.50 -35.64
CA ALA A 111 16.81 10.33 -37.07
C ALA A 111 16.75 11.68 -37.81
N GLN A 112 16.11 12.69 -37.21
CA GLN A 112 16.06 14.06 -37.75
C GLN A 112 17.43 14.74 -37.76
N THR A 113 18.22 14.58 -36.69
CA THR A 113 19.58 15.15 -36.64
C THR A 113 20.48 14.51 -37.69
N LYS A 114 20.45 13.19 -37.87
CA LYS A 114 21.22 12.51 -38.92
C LYS A 114 20.78 12.92 -40.32
N ALA A 115 19.48 13.05 -40.57
CA ALA A 115 18.97 13.51 -41.86
C ALA A 115 19.41 14.94 -42.20
N ARG A 116 19.58 15.80 -41.19
CA ARG A 116 20.03 17.19 -41.35
C ARG A 116 21.55 17.34 -41.53
N GLU A 117 22.35 16.38 -41.08
CA GLU A 117 23.82 16.40 -41.25
C GLU A 117 24.27 15.85 -42.61
N VAL A 118 23.40 15.13 -43.33
CA VAL A 118 23.72 14.45 -44.60
C VAL A 118 23.22 15.22 -45.83
N GLY A 119 22.37 16.22 -45.67
CA GLY A 119 21.87 17.10 -46.75
C GLY A 119 22.49 18.48 -46.71
#